data_AF-A0A5B7ARD4-F1
#
_entry.id   AF-A0A5B7ARD4-F1
#
_cell.length_a   1.000
_cell.length_b   1.000
_cell.length_c   1.000
_cell.angle_alpha   90.00
_cell.angle_beta   90.00
_cell.angle_gamma   90.00
#
_symmetry.space_group_name_H-M   'P 1'
#
loop_
_entity.id
_entity.type
_entity.pdbx_description
1 polymer ?
#
loop_
_entity_poly.entity_id
_entity_poly.type
_entity_poly.pdbx_seq_one_letter_code
_entity_poly.pdbx_strand_id
1 'polypeptide(L)'
;AVVGDTFPLGCAFDESIVHHKHFKDNPDSKNPAYSTKNGIYSEECGLDNVMISWGHDDYMYLVAKENGSTLPSAGLFIIRYHSFYALHRSGAYKHLMNEEDVENLKWLKIFK
;
A
#
# COMPACT_ATOMS: atom_id res chain seq x y z
N ALA A 1 2.20 15.82 -3.89
CA ALA A 1 2.23 14.58 -3.09
C ALA A 1 1.25 14.73 -1.94
N VAL A 2 -0.03 14.43 -2.17
CA VAL A 2 -1.09 14.47 -1.15
C VAL A 2 -2.18 13.46 -1.50
N VAL A 3 -2.76 13.58 -2.69
CA VAL A 3 -3.91 12.78 -3.16
C VAL A 3 -3.51 11.75 -4.22
N GLY A 4 -4.43 10.84 -4.52
CA GLY A 4 -4.33 9.87 -5.62
C GLY A 4 -4.03 8.45 -5.14
N ASP A 5 -4.13 7.51 -6.07
CA ASP A 5 -3.86 6.10 -5.84
C ASP A 5 -2.45 5.90 -5.24
N THR A 6 -2.38 5.05 -4.22
CA THR A 6 -1.13 4.71 -3.54
C THR A 6 -0.58 3.38 -4.03
N PHE A 7 0.74 3.21 -3.90
CA PHE A 7 1.45 2.01 -4.34
C PHE A 7 2.70 1.76 -3.48
N PRO A 8 3.18 0.50 -3.37
CA PRO A 8 4.41 0.19 -2.67
C PRO A 8 5.63 0.80 -3.35
N LEU A 9 6.54 1.35 -2.55
CA LEU A 9 7.89 1.74 -2.95
C LEU A 9 8.85 0.60 -2.66
N GLY A 10 10.05 0.59 -3.25
CA GLY A 10 11.09 -0.38 -2.92
C GLY A 10 10.87 -1.80 -3.47
N CYS A 11 9.86 -2.01 -4.31
CA CYS A 11 9.64 -3.22 -5.12
C CYS A 11 9.06 -2.85 -6.49
N ALA A 12 8.90 -3.84 -7.37
CA ALA A 12 8.46 -3.59 -8.73
C ALA A 12 7.05 -2.96 -8.78
N PHE A 13 6.89 -1.92 -9.62
CA PHE A 13 5.59 -1.30 -9.88
C PHE A 13 4.73 -2.23 -10.75
N ASP A 14 3.59 -2.65 -10.22
CA ASP A 14 2.64 -3.53 -10.89
C ASP A 14 1.87 -2.78 -11.98
N GLU A 15 1.61 -3.42 -13.12
CA GLU A 15 0.96 -2.81 -14.28
C GLU A 15 -0.47 -2.34 -14.01
N SER A 16 -1.10 -2.81 -12.92
CA SER A 16 -2.42 -2.37 -12.48
C SER A 16 -2.45 -0.96 -11.88
N ILE A 17 -1.29 -0.36 -11.56
CA ILE A 17 -1.23 1.03 -11.08
C ILE A 17 -1.61 1.99 -12.21
N VAL A 18 -2.47 2.97 -11.89
CA VAL A 18 -2.95 3.95 -12.86
C VAL A 18 -1.78 4.71 -13.51
N HIS A 19 -1.81 4.79 -14.84
CA HIS A 19 -0.77 5.38 -15.66
C HIS A 19 0.65 4.79 -15.45
N HIS A 20 0.74 3.48 -15.24
CA HIS A 20 1.99 2.73 -15.04
C HIS A 20 3.16 3.13 -15.96
N LYS A 21 2.89 3.47 -17.23
CA LYS A 21 3.87 3.95 -18.22
C LYS A 21 4.79 5.08 -17.73
N HIS A 22 4.39 5.87 -16.73
CA HIS A 22 5.21 6.94 -16.18
C HIS A 22 6.28 6.45 -15.20
N PHE A 23 6.17 5.24 -14.66
CA PHE A 23 7.20 4.66 -13.79
C PHE A 23 8.53 4.41 -14.51
N LYS A 24 8.55 4.31 -15.84
CA LYS A 24 9.80 4.17 -16.60
C LYS A 24 10.83 5.27 -16.29
N ASP A 25 10.36 6.45 -15.91
CA ASP A 25 11.18 7.63 -15.62
C ASP A 25 11.48 7.76 -14.11
N ASN A 26 10.88 6.91 -13.26
CA ASN A 26 11.21 6.82 -11.85
C ASN A 26 12.61 6.19 -11.70
N PRO A 27 13.55 6.82 -10.95
CA PRO A 27 14.88 6.26 -10.71
C PRO A 27 14.84 4.85 -10.09
N ASP A 28 13.84 4.53 -9.28
CA ASP A 28 13.70 3.22 -8.64
C ASP A 28 13.46 2.09 -9.64
N SER A 29 12.83 2.38 -10.79
CA SER A 29 12.64 1.39 -11.85
C SER A 29 13.95 0.96 -12.51
N LYS A 30 15.04 1.68 -12.27
CA LYS A 30 16.40 1.33 -12.72
C LYS A 30 17.25 0.74 -11.60
N ASN A 31 16.74 0.68 -10.37
CA ASN A 31 17.45 0.10 -9.23
C ASN A 31 17.25 -1.42 -9.20
N PRO A 32 18.32 -2.23 -9.36
CA PRO A 32 18.20 -3.69 -9.33
C PRO A 32 17.65 -4.25 -8.01
N ALA A 33 17.82 -3.53 -6.89
CA ALA A 33 17.28 -3.95 -5.59
C ALA A 33 15.74 -3.85 -5.54
N TYR A 34 15.13 -2.99 -6.37
CA TYR A 34 13.68 -2.74 -6.37
C TYR A 34 12.98 -3.37 -7.57
N SER A 35 13.72 -3.85 -8.57
CA SER A 35 13.15 -4.35 -9.82
C SER A 35 12.46 -5.73 -9.72
N THR A 36 12.56 -6.41 -8.57
CA THR A 36 11.93 -7.72 -8.36
C THR A 36 10.54 -7.58 -7.75
N LYS A 37 9.73 -8.64 -7.84
CA LYS A 37 8.37 -8.70 -7.29
C LYS A 37 8.30 -8.30 -5.80
N ASN A 38 9.30 -8.69 -5.01
CA ASN A 38 9.36 -8.37 -3.58
C ASN A 38 10.31 -7.21 -3.28
N GLY A 39 11.25 -6.90 -4.17
CA GLY A 39 12.25 -5.85 -3.96
C GLY A 39 13.00 -6.04 -2.64
N ILE A 40 12.89 -5.07 -1.74
CA ILE A 40 13.49 -5.11 -0.40
C ILE A 40 12.67 -5.87 0.66
N TYR A 41 11.46 -6.32 0.34
CA TYR A 41 10.56 -6.93 1.31
C TYR A 41 10.70 -8.46 1.33
N SER A 42 10.45 -9.05 2.50
CA SER A 42 10.18 -10.49 2.58
C SER A 42 8.74 -10.78 2.14
N GLU A 43 8.48 -11.99 1.68
CA GLU A 43 7.12 -12.46 1.42
C GLU A 43 6.29 -12.45 2.72
N GLU A 44 5.02 -12.08 2.62
CA GLU A 44 4.04 -12.00 3.72
C GLU A 44 4.51 -11.14 4.91
N CYS A 45 5.35 -10.12 4.66
CA CYS A 45 5.89 -9.25 5.70
C CYS A 45 4.84 -8.43 6.45
N GLY A 46 3.62 -8.31 5.91
CA GLY A 46 2.58 -7.44 6.42
C GLY A 46 2.70 -6.03 5.81
N LEU A 47 1.57 -5.46 5.41
CA LEU A 47 1.53 -4.13 4.76
C LEU A 47 2.06 -3.02 5.67
N ASP A 48 1.96 -3.19 7.00
CA ASP A 48 2.54 -2.25 7.96
C ASP A 48 4.07 -2.14 7.87
N ASN A 49 4.74 -3.16 7.31
CA ASN A 49 6.19 -3.18 7.03
C ASN A 49 6.52 -2.77 5.58
N VAL A 50 5.52 -2.44 4.77
CA VAL A 50 5.70 -1.98 3.40
C VAL A 50 5.69 -0.46 3.36
N MET A 51 6.70 0.14 2.74
CA MET A 51 6.69 1.57 2.48
C MET A 51 5.71 1.86 1.35
N ILE A 52 4.61 2.55 1.66
CA ILE A 52 3.64 3.02 0.67
C ILE A 52 3.98 4.44 0.23
N SER A 53 3.70 4.78 -1.03
CA SER A 53 3.85 6.13 -1.56
C SER A 53 3.17 7.16 -0.66
N TRP A 54 3.90 8.20 -0.24
CA TRP A 54 3.42 9.19 0.71
C TRP A 54 2.18 9.97 0.22
N GLY A 55 1.17 10.07 1.08
CA GLY A 55 -0.07 10.78 0.79
C GLY A 55 -0.98 10.89 2.01
N HIS A 56 -2.23 11.27 1.76
CA HIS A 56 -3.25 11.48 2.78
C HIS A 56 -3.58 10.24 3.60
N ASP A 57 -3.54 9.04 3.02
CA ASP A 57 -3.78 7.78 3.72
C ASP A 57 -2.83 7.58 4.92
N ASP A 58 -1.52 7.49 4.65
CA ASP A 58 -0.49 7.28 5.67
C ASP A 58 -0.43 8.47 6.64
N TYR A 59 -0.57 9.70 6.14
CA TYR A 59 -0.64 10.88 6.98
C TYR A 59 -1.80 10.81 7.99
N MET A 60 -3.01 10.50 7.53
CA MET A 60 -4.18 10.44 8.39
C MET A 60 -4.14 9.23 9.35
N TYR A 61 -3.59 8.10 8.90
CA TYR A 61 -3.32 6.96 9.78
C TYR A 61 -2.39 7.34 10.93
N LEU A 62 -1.28 8.04 10.63
CA LEU A 62 -0.35 8.53 11.65
C LEU A 62 -1.04 9.53 12.60
N VAL A 63 -1.80 10.49 12.07
CA VAL A 63 -2.57 11.43 12.90
C VAL A 63 -3.52 10.68 13.83
N ALA A 64 -4.27 9.69 13.33
CA ALA A 64 -5.20 8.91 14.15
C ALA A 64 -4.46 8.11 15.24
N LYS A 65 -3.33 7.49 14.91
CA LYS A 65 -2.52 6.70 15.85
C LYS A 65 -1.91 7.58 16.95
N GLU A 66 -1.27 8.68 16.57
CA GLU A 66 -0.61 9.60 17.51
C GLU A 66 -1.60 10.36 18.40
N ASN A 67 -2.85 10.54 17.96
CA ASN A 67 -3.91 11.15 18.77
C ASN A 67 -4.71 10.12 19.60
N GLY A 68 -4.25 8.87 19.70
CA GLY A 68 -4.89 7.86 20.55
C GLY A 68 -6.30 7.47 20.09
N SER A 69 -6.53 7.43 18.77
CA SER A 69 -7.81 6.99 18.20
C SER A 69 -8.24 5.63 18.76
N THR A 70 -9.53 5.51 19.09
CA THR A 70 -10.14 4.28 19.58
C THR A 70 -10.81 3.47 18.48
N LEU A 71 -10.54 3.77 17.20
CA LEU A 71 -11.04 2.99 16.08
C LEU A 71 -10.49 1.55 16.16
N PRO A 72 -11.27 0.54 15.75
CA PRO A 72 -10.76 -0.82 15.63
C PRO A 72 -9.68 -0.90 14.54
N SER A 73 -8.87 -1.96 14.56
CA SER A 73 -7.79 -2.20 13.57
C SER A 73 -8.28 -2.06 12.13
N ALA A 74 -9.46 -2.63 11.82
CA ALA A 74 -10.10 -2.52 10.51
C ALA A 74 -10.36 -1.06 10.07
N GLY A 75 -10.72 -0.17 11.01
CA GLY A 75 -10.96 1.24 10.71
C GLY A 75 -9.66 1.98 10.38
N LEU A 76 -8.59 1.71 11.13
CA LEU A 76 -7.26 2.27 10.86
C LEU A 76 -6.67 1.71 9.55
N PHE A 77 -6.88 0.42 9.28
CA PHE A 77 -6.49 -0.22 8.03
C PHE A 77 -7.18 0.42 6.82
N ILE A 78 -8.48 0.69 6.93
CA ILE A 78 -9.23 1.40 5.90
C ILE A 78 -8.62 2.79 5.65
N ILE A 79 -8.39 3.59 6.70
CA ILE A 79 -7.79 4.92 6.55
C ILE A 79 -6.44 4.84 5.82
N ARG A 80 -5.62 3.84 6.18
CA ARG A 80 -4.26 3.70 5.66
C ARG A 80 -4.17 3.17 4.22
N TYR A 81 -5.17 2.43 3.75
CA TYR A 81 -5.06 1.72 2.46
C TYR A 81 -6.23 1.97 1.50
N HIS A 82 -7.10 2.94 1.77
CA HIS A 82 -8.27 3.24 0.91
C HIS A 82 -7.92 3.77 -0.48
N SER A 83 -6.72 4.33 -0.66
CA SER A 83 -6.20 4.72 -1.97
C SER A 83 -5.38 3.63 -2.64
N PHE A 84 -5.18 2.46 -2.01
CA PHE A 84 -4.32 1.40 -2.55
C PHE A 84 -5.09 0.52 -3.58
N TYR A 85 -5.60 1.14 -4.65
CA TYR A 85 -6.47 0.49 -5.63
C TYR A 85 -5.84 -0.72 -6.32
N ALA A 86 -4.53 -0.70 -6.58
CA ALA A 86 -3.82 -1.86 -7.14
C ALA A 86 -4.04 -3.12 -6.26
N LEU A 87 -4.09 -2.96 -4.94
CA LEU A 87 -4.42 -4.04 -4.02
C LEU A 87 -5.92 -4.34 -3.98
N HIS A 88 -6.74 -3.42 -3.49
CA HIS A 88 -8.11 -3.76 -3.11
C HIS A 88 -9.09 -3.87 -4.30
N ARG A 89 -8.75 -3.28 -5.45
CA ARG A 89 -9.53 -3.39 -6.70
C ARG A 89 -8.92 -4.39 -7.68
N SER A 90 -7.61 -4.32 -7.91
CA SER A 90 -6.94 -5.15 -8.94
C SER A 90 -6.35 -6.44 -8.39
N GLY A 91 -6.19 -6.58 -7.08
CA GLY A 91 -5.68 -7.79 -6.43
C GLY A 91 -4.17 -7.99 -6.51
N ALA A 92 -3.41 -6.97 -6.92
CA ALA A 92 -1.95 -6.97 -6.90
C ALA A 92 -1.41 -6.93 -5.45
N TYR A 93 -0.11 -7.17 -5.29
CA TYR A 93 0.62 -7.03 -4.01
C TYR A 93 0.18 -7.93 -2.84
N LYS A 94 -0.70 -8.92 -3.08
CA LYS A 94 -1.13 -9.88 -2.04
C LYS A 94 0.01 -10.67 -1.41
N HIS A 95 1.12 -10.87 -2.13
CA HIS A 95 2.31 -11.55 -1.62
C HIS A 95 3.04 -10.80 -0.50
N LEU A 96 2.66 -9.54 -0.22
CA LEU A 96 3.21 -8.76 0.90
C LEU A 96 2.28 -8.77 2.12
N MET A 97 1.04 -9.22 1.97
CA MET A 97 0.04 -9.22 3.03
C MET A 97 0.29 -10.34 4.04
N ASN A 98 0.09 -10.08 5.31
CA ASN A 98 0.00 -11.11 6.35
C ASN A 98 -1.47 -11.52 6.60
N GLU A 99 -1.71 -12.43 7.55
CA GLU A 99 -3.06 -12.90 7.90
C GLU A 99 -4.00 -11.78 8.35
N GLU A 100 -3.51 -10.80 9.14
CA GLU A 100 -4.30 -9.67 9.62
C GLU A 100 -4.73 -8.75 8.46
N ASP A 101 -3.83 -8.47 7.52
CA ASP A 101 -4.13 -7.69 6.32
C ASP A 101 -5.22 -8.37 5.48
N VAL A 102 -5.17 -9.69 5.35
CA VAL A 102 -6.15 -10.47 4.58
C VAL A 102 -7.54 -10.37 5.21
N GLU A 103 -7.62 -10.40 6.54
CA GLU A 103 -8.88 -10.21 7.27
C GLU A 103 -9.40 -8.77 7.12
N ASN A 104 -8.53 -7.77 7.29
CA ASN A 104 -8.91 -6.36 7.19
C ASN A 104 -9.29 -5.93 5.77
N LEU A 105 -8.71 -6.54 4.74
CA LEU A 105 -9.02 -6.26 3.34
C LEU A 105 -10.51 -6.49 3.01
N LYS A 106 -11.20 -7.38 3.74
CA LYS A 106 -12.65 -7.60 3.60
C LYS A 106 -13.43 -6.33 3.91
N TRP A 107 -13.06 -5.63 4.98
CA TRP A 107 -13.68 -4.37 5.40
C TRP A 107 -13.37 -3.22 4.44
N LEU A 108 -12.13 -3.16 3.96
CA LEU A 108 -11.75 -2.15 2.97
C LEU A 108 -12.54 -2.28 1.66
N LYS A 109 -12.79 -3.50 1.19
CA LYS A 109 -13.64 -3.72 0.00
C LYS A 109 -15.10 -3.28 0.19
N ILE A 110 -15.58 -3.21 1.42
CA ILE A 110 -16.92 -2.71 1.76
C ILE A 110 -16.94 -1.17 1.77
N PHE A 111 -15.88 -0.53 2.27
CA PHE A 111 -15.83 0.90 2.59
C PHE A 111 -16.00 1.86 1.39
N LYS A 112 -15.68 1.45 0.16
CA LYS A 112 -15.76 2.25 -1.09
C LYS A 112 -15.32 3.71 -1.02
#